data_AF-A0A1S1GWS9-F1
#
_entry.id   AF-A0A1S1GWS9-F1
#
_cell.length_a   1.000
_cell.length_b   1.000
_cell.length_c   1.000
_cell.angle_alpha   90.00
_cell.angle_beta   90.00
_cell.angle_gamma   90.00
#
_symmetry.space_group_name_H-M   'P 1'
#
loop_
_entity.id
_entity.type
_entity.pdbx_description
1 polymer ?
#
loop_
_entity_poly.entity_id
_entity_poly.type
_entity_poly.pdbx_seq_one_letter_code
_entity_poly.pdbx_strand_id
1 'polypeptide(L)'
;MTNKLEQYREEIVSLNNQILDLLSKRGELAQKIGEEKIKQGTQVYDPQREKEMINELLDKNQGPFNDNVIKQLFKEIFKASTDLQKSENEKHLYVSRKLKPEDTIVKFDNGGIIGDGNKSFVFGPCSVESQEQVDAVASDLQAKGQKFIRGGAFKPRTSPYDFQGLGVEGLKILKNVKDKFNLNVVSEIVNPNDFEIADEYLDVFQIGARNMQNFELLKEAGRTNKPILLKRGLSATIEEFIYAAEYIASQGNRNIILCERGIR
;
A
#
# COMPACT_ATOMS: atom_id res chain seq x y z
N MET A 1 27.64 -48.79 -24.04
CA MET A 1 26.16 -48.63 -24.12
C MET A 1 25.75 -47.31 -23.46
N THR A 2 26.27 -46.20 -23.98
CA THR A 2 25.99 -44.82 -23.52
C THR A 2 26.32 -43.94 -24.73
N ASN A 3 25.33 -43.65 -25.57
CA ASN A 3 25.54 -42.77 -26.71
C ASN A 3 24.23 -42.05 -27.10
N LYS A 4 23.14 -42.81 -27.32
CA LYS A 4 21.84 -42.20 -27.67
C LYS A 4 21.20 -41.34 -26.58
N LEU A 5 21.30 -41.76 -25.31
CA LEU A 5 20.76 -41.00 -24.19
C LEU A 5 21.47 -39.65 -24.01
N GLU A 6 22.80 -39.64 -24.16
CA GLU A 6 23.61 -38.43 -24.06
C GLU A 6 23.32 -37.51 -25.25
N GLN A 7 23.24 -38.06 -26.45
CA GLN A 7 22.83 -37.31 -27.64
C GLN A 7 21.46 -36.62 -27.47
N TYR A 8 20.43 -37.33 -26.99
CA TYR A 8 19.12 -36.71 -26.76
C TYR A 8 19.15 -35.62 -25.68
N ARG A 9 20.00 -35.76 -24.66
CA ARG A 9 20.18 -34.72 -23.65
C ARG A 9 20.88 -33.49 -24.21
N GLU A 10 21.88 -33.67 -25.06
CA GLU A 10 22.55 -32.58 -25.76
C GLU A 10 21.58 -31.84 -26.71
N GLU A 11 20.72 -32.57 -27.41
CA GLU A 11 19.65 -31.99 -28.23
C GLU A 11 18.68 -31.16 -27.38
N ILE A 12 18.28 -31.65 -26.19
CA ILE A 12 17.45 -30.88 -25.24
C ILE A 12 18.18 -29.61 -24.77
N VAL A 13 19.48 -29.67 -24.49
CA VAL A 13 20.26 -28.48 -24.10
C VAL A 13 20.27 -27.45 -25.22
N SER A 14 20.45 -27.89 -26.47
CA SER A 14 20.36 -27.00 -27.64
C SER A 14 18.98 -26.35 -27.76
N LEU A 15 17.90 -27.12 -27.55
CA LEU A 15 16.53 -26.59 -27.55
C LEU A 15 16.31 -25.58 -26.41
N ASN A 16 16.86 -25.82 -25.21
CA ASN A 16 16.76 -24.89 -24.10
C ASN A 16 17.38 -23.52 -24.43
N ASN A 17 18.54 -23.52 -25.10
CA ASN A 17 19.18 -22.28 -25.54
C ASN A 17 18.31 -21.53 -26.56
N GLN A 18 17.70 -22.25 -27.51
CA GLN A 18 16.78 -21.64 -28.48
C GLN A 18 15.52 -21.07 -27.79
N ILE A 19 14.97 -21.78 -26.81
CA ILE A 19 13.85 -21.29 -25.99
C ILE A 19 14.26 -20.02 -25.25
N LEU A 20 15.45 -19.98 -24.64
CA LEU A 20 15.97 -18.81 -23.93
C LEU A 20 16.13 -17.59 -24.87
N ASP A 21 16.65 -17.80 -26.07
CA ASP A 21 16.79 -16.74 -27.08
C ASP A 21 15.43 -16.19 -27.52
N LEU A 22 14.45 -17.07 -27.73
CA LEU A 22 13.08 -16.68 -28.08
C LEU A 22 12.39 -15.93 -26.93
N LEU A 23 12.57 -16.37 -25.68
CA LEU A 23 12.04 -15.68 -24.51
C LEU A 23 12.67 -14.30 -24.34
N SER A 24 13.98 -14.16 -24.57
CA SER A 24 14.68 -12.88 -24.53
C SER A 24 14.13 -11.91 -25.57
N LYS A 25 14.04 -12.34 -26.84
CA LYS A 25 13.44 -11.54 -27.93
C LYS A 25 12.00 -11.15 -27.64
N ARG A 26 11.20 -12.07 -27.08
CA ARG A 26 9.83 -11.78 -26.65
C ARG A 26 9.80 -10.73 -25.54
N GLY A 27 10.70 -10.82 -24.57
CA GLY A 27 10.84 -9.87 -23.47
C GLY A 27 11.17 -8.46 -23.96
N GLU A 28 12.13 -8.31 -24.87
CA GLU A 28 12.48 -7.02 -25.48
C GLU A 28 11.29 -6.39 -26.23
N LEU A 29 10.52 -7.20 -26.98
CA LEU A 29 9.30 -6.74 -27.63
C LEU A 29 8.24 -6.34 -26.60
N ALA A 30 8.09 -7.08 -25.51
CA ALA A 30 7.19 -6.72 -24.42
C ALA A 30 7.56 -5.37 -23.81
N GLN A 31 8.85 -5.09 -23.55
CA GLN A 31 9.29 -3.78 -23.05
C GLN A 31 8.93 -2.65 -24.01
N LYS A 32 9.20 -2.81 -25.31
CA LYS A 32 8.81 -1.82 -26.34
C LYS A 32 7.30 -1.59 -26.40
N ILE A 33 6.50 -2.66 -26.27
CA ILE A 33 5.03 -2.54 -26.16
C ILE A 33 4.65 -1.73 -24.91
N GLY A 34 5.33 -1.96 -23.79
CA GLY A 34 5.12 -1.21 -22.54
C GLY A 34 5.38 0.29 -22.73
N GLU A 35 6.50 0.65 -23.34
CA GLU A 35 6.84 2.04 -23.66
C GLU A 35 5.79 2.72 -24.53
N GLU A 36 5.30 2.04 -25.58
CA GLU A 36 4.25 2.57 -26.44
C GLU A 36 2.90 2.70 -25.71
N LYS A 37 2.54 1.72 -24.88
CA LYS A 37 1.32 1.79 -24.05
C LYS A 37 1.34 2.97 -23.09
N ILE A 38 2.49 3.25 -22.47
CA ILE A 38 2.70 4.40 -21.59
C ILE A 38 2.50 5.71 -22.36
N LYS A 39 3.12 5.85 -23.54
CA LYS A 39 2.94 7.04 -24.40
C LYS A 39 1.48 7.26 -24.80
N GLN A 40 0.73 6.18 -25.01
CA GLN A 40 -0.67 6.21 -25.41
C GLN A 40 -1.66 6.26 -24.23
N GLY A 41 -1.18 6.19 -22.98
CA GLY A 41 -2.03 6.16 -21.78
C GLY A 41 -2.94 4.93 -21.69
N THR A 42 -2.52 3.79 -22.25
CA THR A 42 -3.32 2.55 -22.31
C THR A 42 -2.92 1.55 -21.23
N GLN A 43 -3.83 0.64 -20.86
CA GLN A 43 -3.60 -0.32 -19.79
C GLN A 43 -2.55 -1.38 -20.17
N VAL A 44 -1.69 -1.74 -19.20
CA VAL A 44 -0.65 -2.75 -19.40
C VAL A 44 -1.24 -4.16 -19.48
N TYR A 45 -2.20 -4.50 -18.62
CA TYR A 45 -2.86 -5.81 -18.60
C TYR A 45 -4.14 -5.81 -19.45
N ASP A 46 -4.27 -6.79 -20.35
CA ASP A 46 -5.45 -7.00 -21.20
C ASP A 46 -5.83 -8.50 -21.19
N PRO A 47 -6.86 -8.89 -20.42
CA PRO A 47 -7.26 -10.29 -20.30
C PRO A 47 -7.89 -10.86 -21.57
N GLN A 48 -8.49 -10.01 -22.42
CA GLN A 48 -9.13 -10.43 -23.66
C GLN A 48 -8.06 -10.79 -24.69
N ARG A 49 -7.04 -9.94 -24.82
CA ARG A 49 -5.85 -10.20 -25.64
C ARG A 49 -5.14 -11.49 -25.20
N GLU A 50 -4.98 -11.70 -23.90
CA GLU A 50 -4.37 -12.91 -23.36
C GLU A 50 -5.15 -14.17 -23.76
N LYS A 51 -6.48 -14.12 -23.61
CA LYS A 51 -7.37 -15.21 -24.01
C LYS A 51 -7.29 -15.52 -25.50
N GLU A 52 -7.25 -14.51 -26.35
CA GLU A 52 -7.11 -14.66 -27.80
C GLU A 52 -5.79 -15.35 -28.17
N MET A 53 -4.67 -14.91 -27.59
CA MET A 53 -3.36 -15.53 -27.80
C MET A 53 -3.32 -16.98 -27.33
N ILE A 54 -3.93 -17.30 -26.19
CA ILE A 54 -4.03 -18.69 -25.71
C ILE A 54 -4.80 -19.53 -26.72
N ASN A 55 -5.98 -19.08 -27.17
CA ASN A 55 -6.79 -19.84 -28.11
C ASN A 55 -6.02 -20.11 -29.41
N GLU A 56 -5.31 -19.11 -29.96
CA GLU A 56 -4.49 -19.31 -31.16
C GLU A 56 -3.39 -20.36 -30.96
N LEU A 57 -2.77 -20.40 -29.77
CA LEU A 57 -1.76 -21.41 -29.43
C LEU A 57 -2.37 -22.81 -29.30
N LEU A 58 -3.57 -22.92 -28.72
CA LEU A 58 -4.27 -24.19 -28.58
C LEU A 58 -4.73 -24.75 -29.93
N ASP A 59 -5.23 -23.89 -30.83
CA ASP A 59 -5.64 -24.31 -32.18
C ASP A 59 -4.47 -24.85 -33.02
N LYS A 60 -3.24 -24.40 -32.73
CA LYS A 60 -2.01 -24.86 -33.39
C LYS A 60 -1.32 -26.02 -32.66
N ASN A 61 -1.78 -26.43 -31.50
CA ASN A 61 -1.12 -27.45 -30.70
C ASN A 61 -1.34 -28.85 -31.31
N GLN A 62 -0.26 -29.47 -31.82
CA GLN A 62 -0.27 -30.83 -32.35
C GLN A 62 0.27 -31.87 -31.35
N GLY A 63 0.50 -31.48 -30.09
CA GLY A 63 1.15 -32.29 -29.08
C GLY A 63 2.68 -32.25 -29.16
N PRO A 64 3.41 -33.01 -28.33
CA PRO A 64 2.92 -34.05 -27.41
C PRO A 64 2.37 -33.53 -26.06
N PHE A 65 2.58 -32.26 -25.73
CA PHE A 65 1.96 -31.66 -24.54
C PHE A 65 0.49 -31.38 -24.79
N ASN A 66 -0.37 -31.68 -23.82
CA ASN A 66 -1.79 -31.35 -23.90
C ASN A 66 -2.03 -29.84 -23.73
N ASP A 67 -3.21 -29.41 -24.15
CA ASP A 67 -3.63 -28.01 -24.14
C ASP A 67 -3.53 -27.34 -22.77
N ASN A 68 -3.81 -28.09 -21.69
CA ASN A 68 -3.73 -27.53 -20.34
C ASN A 68 -2.28 -27.19 -19.96
N VAL A 69 -1.32 -28.04 -20.30
CA VAL A 69 0.10 -27.79 -20.06
C VAL A 69 0.58 -26.58 -20.88
N ILE A 70 0.25 -26.54 -22.18
CA ILE A 70 0.60 -25.40 -23.05
C ILE A 70 0.01 -24.10 -22.48
N LYS A 71 -1.26 -24.12 -22.10
CA LYS A 71 -1.93 -22.96 -21.49
C LYS A 71 -1.22 -22.48 -20.21
N GLN A 72 -0.82 -23.38 -19.33
CA GLN A 72 -0.12 -23.00 -18.09
C GLN A 72 1.25 -22.38 -18.37
N LEU A 73 2.05 -23.00 -19.25
CA LEU A 73 3.38 -22.47 -19.62
C LEU A 73 3.29 -21.07 -20.22
N PHE A 74 2.38 -20.87 -21.17
CA PHE A 74 2.23 -19.57 -21.82
C PHE A 74 1.65 -18.51 -20.89
N LYS A 75 0.79 -18.87 -19.93
CA LYS A 75 0.34 -17.93 -18.89
C LYS A 75 1.50 -17.38 -18.05
N GLU A 76 2.44 -18.23 -17.65
CA GLU A 76 3.62 -17.77 -16.91
C GLU A 76 4.51 -16.85 -17.77
N ILE A 77 4.70 -17.20 -19.05
CA ILE A 77 5.41 -16.34 -20.00
C ILE A 77 4.71 -14.97 -20.15
N PHE A 78 3.38 -14.96 -20.26
CA PHE A 78 2.59 -13.75 -20.41
C PHE A 78 2.69 -12.87 -19.17
N LYS A 79 2.51 -13.45 -17.99
CA LYS A 79 2.68 -12.76 -16.71
C LYS A 79 4.06 -12.12 -16.57
N ALA A 80 5.13 -12.87 -16.80
CA ALA A 80 6.49 -12.35 -16.76
C ALA A 80 6.71 -11.19 -17.75
N SER A 81 6.06 -11.26 -18.91
CA SER A 81 6.18 -10.22 -19.94
C SER A 81 5.31 -8.98 -19.67
N THR A 82 4.18 -9.13 -18.99
CA THR A 82 3.40 -8.01 -18.45
C THR A 82 4.21 -7.30 -17.37
N ASP A 83 4.93 -8.03 -16.51
CA ASP A 83 5.80 -7.43 -15.50
C ASP A 83 6.98 -6.66 -16.12
N LEU A 84 7.47 -7.05 -17.30
CA LEU A 84 8.48 -6.29 -18.05
C LEU A 84 7.94 -4.98 -18.65
N GLN A 85 6.63 -4.88 -18.91
CA GLN A 85 5.98 -3.68 -19.46
C GLN A 85 5.76 -2.59 -18.42
N LYS A 86 5.80 -2.95 -17.12
CA LYS A 86 5.65 -2.03 -16.00
C LYS A 86 6.82 -1.03 -15.97
N SER A 87 6.49 0.26 -15.88
CA SER A 87 7.46 1.37 -16.01
C SER A 87 8.55 1.33 -14.93
N GLU A 88 9.73 1.93 -15.17
CA GLU A 88 10.76 2.08 -14.12
C GLU A 88 10.26 2.89 -12.91
N ASN A 89 9.28 3.78 -13.09
CA ASN A 89 8.63 4.48 -11.97
C ASN A 89 7.81 3.53 -11.07
N GLU A 90 7.26 2.44 -11.61
CA GLU A 90 6.68 1.36 -10.78
C GLU A 90 7.77 0.51 -10.10
N LYS A 91 9.03 0.57 -10.57
CA LYS A 91 10.16 -0.17 -9.98
C LYS A 91 10.82 0.57 -8.80
N HIS A 92 10.63 1.89 -8.68
CA HIS A 92 11.27 2.74 -7.66
C HIS A 92 10.27 3.52 -6.80
N LEU A 93 9.31 2.81 -6.19
CA LEU A 93 8.41 3.42 -5.20
C LEU A 93 9.20 3.96 -4.00
N TYR A 94 8.91 5.18 -3.57
CA TYR A 94 9.46 5.78 -2.34
C TYR A 94 9.22 4.92 -1.11
N VAL A 95 8.12 4.17 -1.09
CA VAL A 95 7.76 3.27 0.01
C VAL A 95 8.42 1.89 -0.08
N SER A 96 9.20 1.60 -1.12
CA SER A 96 9.82 0.29 -1.35
C SER A 96 11.16 0.13 -0.66
N ARG A 97 11.40 -1.07 -0.10
CA ARG A 97 12.73 -1.48 0.39
C ARG A 97 13.82 -1.50 -0.69
N LYS A 98 13.44 -1.60 -1.97
CA LYS A 98 14.40 -1.48 -3.08
C LYS A 98 15.04 -0.10 -3.13
N LEU A 99 14.29 0.95 -2.77
CA LEU A 99 14.79 2.32 -2.74
C LEU A 99 15.46 2.63 -1.39
N LYS A 100 14.84 2.23 -0.28
CA LYS A 100 15.36 2.41 1.07
C LYS A 100 15.33 1.07 1.83
N PRO A 101 16.44 0.32 1.86
CA PRO A 101 16.48 -0.99 2.51
C PRO A 101 16.18 -0.94 4.02
N GLU A 102 16.61 0.14 4.69
CA GLU A 102 16.49 0.31 6.13
C GLU A 102 15.05 0.63 6.56
N ASP A 103 14.69 0.21 7.77
CA ASP A 103 13.39 0.53 8.35
C ASP A 103 13.20 2.04 8.52
N THR A 104 11.96 2.52 8.31
CA THR A 104 11.59 3.89 8.63
C THR A 104 11.16 3.94 10.09
N ILE A 105 11.79 4.82 10.87
CA ILE A 105 11.55 4.98 12.30
C ILE A 105 10.86 6.33 12.53
N VAL A 106 9.67 6.31 13.12
CA VAL A 106 8.93 7.52 13.47
C VAL A 106 9.15 7.81 14.96
N LYS A 107 9.69 8.99 15.27
CA LYS A 107 10.05 9.42 16.63
C LYS A 107 9.16 10.59 17.06
N PHE A 108 8.85 10.63 18.34
CA PHE A 108 8.01 11.65 18.98
C PHE A 108 8.73 12.25 20.19
N ASP A 109 8.43 13.51 20.50
CA ASP A 109 9.14 14.29 21.53
C ASP A 109 8.99 13.71 22.95
N ASN A 110 7.88 13.04 23.25
CA ASN A 110 7.65 12.39 24.55
C ASN A 110 8.40 11.05 24.72
N GLY A 111 9.29 10.72 23.79
CA GLY A 111 10.05 9.48 23.71
C GLY A 111 9.29 8.31 23.06
N GLY A 112 8.10 8.55 22.50
CA GLY A 112 7.41 7.56 21.68
C GLY A 112 8.21 7.23 20.42
N ILE A 113 8.33 5.95 20.09
CA ILE A 113 9.01 5.47 18.87
C ILE A 113 8.14 4.39 18.22
N ILE A 114 8.06 4.41 16.89
CA ILE A 114 7.37 3.38 16.10
C ILE A 114 8.34 2.88 15.02
N GLY A 115 8.48 1.56 14.93
CA GLY A 115 9.27 0.89 13.88
C GLY A 115 10.69 0.47 14.31
N ASP A 116 11.09 0.67 15.57
CA ASP A 116 12.43 0.35 16.10
C ASP A 116 12.65 -1.13 16.48
N GLY A 117 11.71 -2.00 16.12
CA GLY A 117 11.68 -3.40 16.52
C GLY A 117 10.88 -3.66 17.80
N ASN A 118 10.55 -2.63 18.59
CA ASN A 118 9.65 -2.77 19.73
C ASN A 118 8.18 -2.65 19.32
N LYS A 119 7.29 -3.18 20.17
CA LYS A 119 5.84 -3.09 19.95
C LYS A 119 5.31 -1.81 20.58
N SER A 120 4.64 -0.99 19.77
CA SER A 120 3.93 0.20 20.22
C SER A 120 2.43 -0.07 20.23
N PHE A 121 1.74 0.41 21.26
CA PHE A 121 0.30 0.26 21.41
C PHE A 121 -0.39 1.62 21.37
N VAL A 122 -1.50 1.69 20.65
CA VAL A 122 -2.33 2.90 20.53
C VAL A 122 -3.74 2.55 20.97
N PHE A 123 -4.08 2.96 22.19
CA PHE A 123 -5.41 2.77 22.78
C PHE A 123 -6.18 4.09 22.79
N GLY A 124 -7.47 4.02 23.08
CA GLY A 124 -8.30 5.20 23.23
C GLY A 124 -9.69 5.00 22.63
N PRO A 125 -10.60 5.94 22.88
CA PRO A 125 -11.98 5.77 22.49
C PRO A 125 -12.19 5.78 20.97
N CYS A 126 -13.33 5.24 20.56
CA CYS A 126 -13.75 5.28 19.17
C CYS A 126 -14.02 6.74 18.73
N SER A 127 -14.74 7.48 19.56
CA SER A 127 -15.12 8.88 19.36
C SER A 127 -14.70 9.71 20.56
N VAL A 128 -14.35 10.97 20.32
CA VAL A 128 -14.20 11.96 21.39
C VAL A 128 -15.59 12.50 21.72
N GLU A 129 -16.03 12.35 22.96
CA GLU A 129 -17.40 12.66 23.39
C GLU A 129 -17.45 13.76 24.46
N SER A 130 -16.49 13.79 25.39
CA SER A 130 -16.29 14.89 26.33
C SER A 130 -14.85 14.92 26.86
N GLN A 131 -14.46 16.00 27.54
CA GLN A 131 -13.12 16.10 28.15
C GLN A 131 -12.94 15.03 29.23
N GLU A 132 -13.94 14.84 30.09
CA GLU A 132 -13.91 13.87 31.20
C GLU A 132 -13.76 12.43 30.69
N GLN A 133 -14.44 12.12 29.58
CA GLN A 133 -14.39 10.80 28.95
C GLN A 133 -12.99 10.47 28.43
N VAL A 134 -12.33 11.41 27.74
CA VAL A 134 -10.97 11.17 27.23
C VAL A 134 -9.94 11.23 28.36
N ASP A 135 -10.09 12.14 29.33
CA ASP A 135 -9.21 12.25 30.50
C ASP A 135 -9.17 10.97 31.33
N ALA A 136 -10.33 10.32 31.53
CA ALA A 136 -10.41 9.06 32.26
C ALA A 136 -9.56 7.96 31.60
N VAL A 137 -9.61 7.88 30.27
CA VAL A 137 -8.80 6.92 29.50
C VAL A 137 -7.33 7.33 29.50
N ALA A 138 -7.03 8.61 29.29
CA ALA A 138 -5.66 9.12 29.24
C ALA A 138 -4.90 8.91 30.55
N SER A 139 -5.57 9.11 31.69
CA SER A 139 -5.02 8.86 33.02
C SER A 139 -4.57 7.41 33.20
N ASP A 140 -5.42 6.46 32.78
CA ASP A 140 -5.10 5.03 32.86
C ASP A 140 -3.95 4.63 31.90
N LEU A 141 -3.91 5.21 30.70
CA LEU A 141 -2.82 5.00 29.75
C LEU A 141 -1.48 5.56 30.26
N GLN A 142 -1.49 6.75 30.87
CA GLN A 142 -0.31 7.35 31.49
C GLN A 142 0.22 6.48 32.63
N ALA A 143 -0.67 6.00 33.52
CA ALA A 143 -0.30 5.10 34.62
C ALA A 143 0.34 3.78 34.12
N LYS A 144 -0.04 3.32 32.92
CA LYS A 144 0.53 2.15 32.24
C LYS A 144 1.77 2.46 31.40
N GLY A 145 2.30 3.69 31.46
CA GLY A 145 3.49 4.11 30.71
C GLY A 145 3.31 4.18 29.20
N GLN A 146 2.06 4.22 28.71
CA GLN A 146 1.78 4.34 27.28
C GLN A 146 2.18 5.72 26.76
N LYS A 147 2.49 5.79 25.46
CA LYS A 147 2.99 7.02 24.79
C LYS A 147 1.99 7.63 23.82
N PHE A 148 0.91 6.91 23.53
CA PHE A 148 -0.04 7.27 22.48
C PHE A 148 -1.47 7.13 22.99
N ILE A 149 -2.34 8.01 22.52
CA ILE A 149 -3.79 7.87 22.64
C ILE A 149 -4.44 8.18 21.30
N ARG A 150 -5.47 7.41 20.93
CA ARG A 150 -6.33 7.71 19.78
C ARG A 150 -7.68 8.24 20.21
N GLY A 151 -8.28 9.09 19.41
CA GLY A 151 -9.67 9.54 19.57
C GLY A 151 -10.22 10.06 18.25
N GLY A 152 -11.46 9.71 17.90
CA GLY A 152 -12.08 10.20 16.67
C GLY A 152 -12.75 11.56 16.89
N ALA A 153 -12.09 12.66 16.49
CA ALA A 153 -12.70 13.99 16.45
C ALA A 153 -13.71 14.11 15.29
N PHE A 154 -13.38 13.50 14.14
CA PHE A 154 -14.26 13.33 12.99
C PHE A 154 -14.59 11.84 12.82
N LYS A 155 -15.85 11.51 12.53
CA LYS A 155 -16.34 10.13 12.40
C LYS A 155 -16.95 9.90 11.02
N PRO A 156 -16.31 9.12 10.13
CA PRO A 156 -16.97 8.71 8.89
C PRO A 156 -18.06 7.67 9.20
N ARG A 157 -19.32 8.09 9.10
CA ARG A 157 -20.50 7.26 9.36
C ARG A 157 -21.13 6.76 8.07
N THR A 158 -21.80 5.61 8.15
CA THR A 158 -22.64 5.11 7.06
C THR A 158 -23.96 5.89 7.00
N SER A 159 -24.52 6.25 8.16
CA SER A 159 -25.73 7.07 8.27
C SER A 159 -25.34 8.54 8.54
N PRO A 160 -25.96 9.52 7.85
CA PRO A 160 -25.74 10.94 8.12
C PRO A 160 -26.39 11.42 9.43
N TYR A 161 -27.35 10.68 9.98
CA TYR A 161 -28.05 11.02 11.22
C TYR A 161 -27.32 10.54 12.48
N ASP A 162 -26.27 9.75 12.29
CA ASP A 162 -25.42 9.30 13.35
C ASP A 162 -24.53 10.46 13.86
N PHE A 163 -24.01 10.32 15.09
CA PHE A 163 -22.98 11.23 15.60
C PHE A 163 -21.75 11.28 14.67
N GLN A 164 -21.46 12.47 14.14
CA GLN A 164 -20.39 12.73 13.17
C GLN A 164 -19.04 13.10 13.83
N GLY A 165 -19.01 13.20 15.17
CA GLY A 165 -17.85 13.69 15.92
C GLY A 165 -18.02 15.16 16.35
N LEU A 166 -17.19 15.60 17.28
CA LEU A 166 -17.16 16.99 17.77
C LEU A 166 -16.37 17.94 16.85
N GLY A 167 -15.72 17.43 15.81
CA GLY A 167 -14.89 18.22 14.91
C GLY A 167 -13.76 18.94 15.66
N VAL A 168 -13.63 20.26 15.43
CA VAL A 168 -12.58 21.09 16.04
C VAL A 168 -12.62 21.07 17.57
N GLU A 169 -13.80 21.03 18.20
CA GLU A 169 -13.89 20.92 19.66
C GLU A 169 -13.32 19.58 20.15
N GLY A 170 -13.50 18.51 19.37
CA GLY A 170 -12.84 17.22 19.63
C GLY A 170 -11.31 17.29 19.51
N LEU A 171 -10.79 18.06 18.55
CA LEU A 171 -9.35 18.30 18.41
C LEU A 171 -8.79 19.08 19.60
N LYS A 172 -9.49 20.11 20.08
CA LYS A 172 -9.11 20.87 21.29
C LYS A 172 -9.04 19.97 22.53
N ILE A 173 -10.03 19.09 22.72
CA ILE A 173 -10.03 18.11 23.81
C ILE A 173 -8.78 17.22 23.73
N LEU A 174 -8.45 16.71 22.55
CA LEU A 174 -7.25 15.89 22.35
C LEU A 174 -5.97 16.67 22.67
N LYS A 175 -5.86 17.92 22.23
CA LYS A 175 -4.72 18.78 22.54
C LYS A 175 -4.57 19.00 24.05
N ASN A 176 -5.66 19.26 24.77
CA ASN A 176 -5.63 19.36 26.23
C ASN A 176 -5.13 18.05 26.87
N VAL A 177 -5.56 16.89 26.36
CA VAL A 177 -5.11 15.58 26.83
C VAL A 177 -3.62 15.37 26.58
N LYS A 178 -3.13 15.73 25.38
CA LYS A 178 -1.71 15.71 25.06
C LYS A 178 -0.90 16.50 26.10
N ASP A 179 -1.29 17.74 26.35
CA ASP A 179 -0.55 18.65 27.21
C ASP A 179 -0.63 18.22 28.69
N LYS A 180 -1.79 17.72 29.13
CA LYS A 180 -2.02 17.28 30.52
C LYS A 180 -1.36 15.94 30.86
N PHE A 181 -1.38 14.98 29.93
CA PHE A 181 -0.94 13.61 30.19
C PHE A 181 0.36 13.22 29.46
N ASN A 182 0.93 14.11 28.64
CA ASN A 182 2.12 13.88 27.84
C ASN A 182 2.00 12.67 26.89
N LEU A 183 0.84 12.55 26.24
CA LEU A 183 0.51 11.49 25.28
C LEU A 183 0.47 12.05 23.86
N ASN A 184 1.03 11.32 22.89
CA ASN A 184 0.87 11.68 21.48
C ASN A 184 -0.55 11.34 21.03
N VAL A 185 -1.23 12.30 20.41
CA VAL A 185 -2.64 12.15 20.03
C VAL A 185 -2.80 11.80 18.55
N VAL A 186 -3.59 10.76 18.30
CA VAL A 186 -3.92 10.24 16.96
C VAL A 186 -5.40 10.45 16.68
N SER A 187 -5.75 11.19 15.63
CA SER A 187 -7.15 11.36 15.20
C SER A 187 -7.29 11.27 13.68
N GLU A 188 -8.49 10.90 13.25
CA GLU A 188 -8.82 10.76 11.83
C GLU A 188 -9.11 12.11 11.19
N ILE A 189 -8.54 12.33 10.01
CA ILE A 189 -8.83 13.46 9.13
C ILE A 189 -9.60 12.93 7.92
N VAL A 190 -10.69 13.64 7.56
CA VAL A 190 -11.62 13.20 6.51
C VAL A 190 -11.67 14.15 5.32
N ASN A 191 -11.29 15.42 5.51
CA ASN A 191 -11.30 16.45 4.47
C ASN A 191 -9.87 17.00 4.27
N PRO A 192 -9.39 17.15 3.02
CA PRO A 192 -8.09 17.76 2.73
C PRO A 192 -7.89 19.14 3.37
N ASN A 193 -8.95 19.93 3.55
CA ASN A 193 -8.86 21.27 4.13
C ASN A 193 -8.66 21.27 5.65
N ASP A 194 -8.80 20.13 6.33
CA ASP A 194 -8.70 20.07 7.78
C ASP A 194 -7.27 19.84 8.28
N PHE A 195 -6.29 19.59 7.40
CA PHE A 195 -4.90 19.32 7.82
C PHE A 195 -4.25 20.51 8.50
N GLU A 196 -4.44 21.73 7.98
CA GLU A 196 -3.85 22.94 8.53
C GLU A 196 -4.30 23.18 9.97
N ILE A 197 -5.62 23.15 10.20
CA ILE A 197 -6.16 23.30 11.56
C ILE A 197 -5.76 22.12 12.44
N ALA A 198 -5.75 20.89 11.93
CA ALA A 198 -5.42 19.71 12.73
C ALA A 198 -3.95 19.65 13.16
N ASP A 199 -3.04 20.27 12.42
CA ASP A 199 -1.59 20.31 12.73
C ASP A 199 -1.30 20.94 14.10
N GLU A 200 -2.13 21.91 14.50
CA GLU A 200 -2.06 22.59 15.81
C GLU A 200 -2.38 21.65 16.99
N TYR A 201 -3.21 20.63 16.75
CA TYR A 201 -3.77 19.79 17.81
C TYR A 201 -3.18 18.37 17.84
N LEU A 202 -2.82 17.81 16.68
CA LEU A 202 -2.51 16.38 16.54
C LEU A 202 -1.00 16.09 16.39
N ASP A 203 -0.62 14.89 16.81
CA ASP A 203 0.73 14.35 16.59
C ASP A 203 0.78 13.38 15.42
N VAL A 204 -0.33 12.70 15.13
CA VAL A 204 -0.44 11.75 14.02
C VAL A 204 -1.79 11.94 13.34
N PHE A 205 -1.77 12.10 12.02
CA PHE A 205 -2.99 12.10 11.21
C PHE A 205 -3.34 10.69 10.79
N GLN A 206 -4.54 10.23 11.13
CA GLN A 206 -5.06 8.96 10.64
C GLN A 206 -5.87 9.18 9.36
N ILE A 207 -5.56 8.40 8.32
CA ILE A 207 -6.43 8.24 7.15
C ILE A 207 -7.20 6.95 7.32
N GLY A 208 -8.53 7.04 7.42
CA GLY A 208 -9.40 5.88 7.59
C GLY A 208 -9.47 4.99 6.35
N ALA A 209 -9.88 3.74 6.55
CA ALA A 209 -10.00 2.74 5.49
C ALA A 209 -10.90 3.19 4.31
N ARG A 210 -11.95 3.97 4.59
CA ARG A 210 -12.86 4.50 3.54
C ARG A 210 -12.21 5.58 2.68
N ASN A 211 -11.17 6.23 3.20
CA ASN A 211 -10.43 7.29 2.53
C ASN A 211 -9.07 6.81 1.99
N MET A 212 -8.75 5.51 2.05
CA MET A 212 -7.49 4.98 1.52
C MET A 212 -7.30 5.27 0.01
N GLN A 213 -8.39 5.49 -0.74
CA GLN A 213 -8.34 5.89 -2.16
C GLN A 213 -8.85 7.32 -2.39
N ASN A 214 -8.98 8.13 -1.33
CA ASN A 214 -9.24 9.55 -1.48
C ASN A 214 -7.92 10.26 -1.82
N PHE A 215 -7.53 10.23 -3.09
CA PHE A 215 -6.19 10.65 -3.54
C PHE A 215 -5.86 12.11 -3.23
N GLU A 216 -6.85 13.01 -3.24
CA GLU A 216 -6.62 14.41 -2.85
C GLU A 216 -6.31 14.53 -1.35
N LEU A 217 -6.99 13.75 -0.49
CA LEU A 217 -6.66 13.67 0.93
C LEU A 217 -5.25 13.11 1.16
N LEU A 218 -4.85 12.08 0.40
CA LEU A 218 -3.50 11.51 0.48
C LEU A 218 -2.42 12.51 0.04
N LYS A 219 -2.68 13.28 -1.02
CA LYS A 219 -1.76 14.31 -1.49
C LYS A 219 -1.57 15.41 -0.45
N GLU A 220 -2.66 15.93 0.12
CA GLU A 220 -2.54 16.95 1.18
C GLU A 220 -1.86 16.39 2.43
N ALA A 221 -2.18 15.15 2.85
CA ALA A 221 -1.45 14.48 3.94
C ALA A 221 0.06 14.42 3.67
N GLY A 222 0.41 14.13 2.41
CA GLY A 222 1.79 14.03 1.93
C GLY A 222 2.57 15.35 1.90
N ARG A 223 1.88 16.50 1.93
CA ARG A 223 2.49 17.84 2.02
C ARG A 223 2.71 18.31 3.45
N THR A 224 2.15 17.61 4.44
CA THR A 224 2.37 17.88 5.86
C THR A 224 3.69 17.28 6.35
N ASN A 225 4.15 17.68 7.53
CA ASN A 225 5.34 17.11 8.18
C ASN A 225 5.01 16.12 9.30
N LYS A 226 3.73 15.90 9.60
CA LYS A 226 3.29 15.01 10.68
C LYS A 226 3.27 13.56 10.21
N PRO A 227 3.52 12.59 11.10
CA PRO A 227 3.32 11.19 10.79
C PRO A 227 1.89 10.87 10.33
N ILE A 228 1.77 9.99 9.34
CA ILE A 228 0.49 9.56 8.77
C ILE A 228 0.24 8.09 9.12
N LEU A 229 -0.87 7.81 9.80
CA LEU A 229 -1.38 6.45 10.02
C LEU A 229 -2.38 6.08 8.91
N LEU A 230 -1.92 5.38 7.88
CA LEU A 230 -2.74 4.98 6.75
C LEU A 230 -3.38 3.60 6.99
N LYS A 231 -4.71 3.54 7.06
CA LYS A 231 -5.44 2.28 7.20
C LYS A 231 -5.72 1.65 5.84
N ARG A 232 -5.54 0.33 5.75
CA ARG A 232 -5.91 -0.44 4.55
C ARG A 232 -7.41 -0.33 4.26
N GLY A 233 -7.77 -0.18 2.99
CA GLY A 233 -9.14 -0.13 2.51
C GLY A 233 -9.86 -1.46 2.70
N LEU A 234 -11.19 -1.41 2.75
CA LEU A 234 -12.04 -2.56 3.08
C LEU A 234 -11.81 -3.79 2.17
N SER A 235 -11.52 -3.56 0.91
CA SER A 235 -11.27 -4.60 -0.10
C SER A 235 -10.01 -4.31 -0.92
N ALA A 236 -9.12 -3.49 -0.37
CA ALA A 236 -7.89 -3.11 -1.06
C ALA A 236 -6.92 -4.28 -1.10
N THR A 237 -6.33 -4.53 -2.27
CA THR A 237 -5.15 -5.38 -2.42
C THR A 237 -3.94 -4.77 -1.70
N ILE A 238 -2.88 -5.57 -1.50
CA ILE A 238 -1.62 -5.06 -0.96
C ILE A 238 -0.99 -4.04 -1.91
N GLU A 239 -1.11 -4.26 -3.22
CA GLU A 239 -0.59 -3.34 -4.24
C GLU A 239 -1.29 -1.98 -4.18
N GLU A 240 -2.62 -1.95 -4.10
CA GLU A 240 -3.37 -0.70 -3.92
C GLU A 240 -3.03 0.01 -2.61
N PHE A 241 -2.78 -0.74 -1.54
CA PHE A 241 -2.40 -0.17 -0.25
C PHE A 241 -1.00 0.45 -0.30
N ILE A 242 -0.05 -0.19 -0.99
CA ILE A 242 1.30 0.34 -1.23
C ILE A 242 1.22 1.61 -2.09
N TYR A 243 0.43 1.62 -3.17
CA TYR A 243 0.29 2.81 -4.01
C TYR A 243 -0.40 3.96 -3.27
N ALA A 244 -1.35 3.70 -2.38
CA ALA A 244 -1.93 4.74 -1.52
C ALA A 244 -0.87 5.38 -0.60
N ALA A 245 0.06 4.59 -0.06
CA ALA A 245 1.20 5.12 0.68
C ALA A 245 2.17 5.91 -0.23
N GLU A 246 2.35 5.47 -1.48
CA GLU A 246 3.17 6.18 -2.47
C GLU A 246 2.60 7.56 -2.83
N TYR A 247 1.28 7.72 -2.90
CA TYR A 247 0.65 9.04 -3.07
C TYR A 247 1.05 10.02 -1.97
N ILE A 248 1.18 9.56 -0.72
CA ILE A 248 1.66 10.39 0.40
C ILE A 248 3.16 10.66 0.23
N ALA A 249 3.96 9.61 0.03
CA ALA A 249 5.41 9.69 -0.03
C ALA A 249 5.92 10.56 -1.19
N SER A 250 5.24 10.51 -2.34
CA SER A 250 5.58 11.29 -3.54
C SER A 250 5.36 12.80 -3.37
N GLN A 251 4.59 13.24 -2.38
CA GLN A 251 4.45 14.67 -2.05
C GLN A 251 5.50 15.16 -1.04
N GLY A 252 6.30 14.26 -0.46
CA GLY A 252 7.44 14.60 0.41
C GLY A 252 7.39 13.95 1.79
N ASN A 253 6.21 13.58 2.31
CA ASN A 253 6.09 12.99 3.64
C ASN A 253 6.29 11.47 3.63
N ARG A 254 7.41 11.01 4.18
CA ARG A 254 7.76 9.59 4.29
C ARG A 254 7.53 9.00 5.69
N ASN A 255 6.97 9.77 6.62
CA ASN A 255 6.65 9.32 7.97
C ASN A 255 5.31 8.57 7.98
N ILE A 256 5.27 7.42 7.31
CA ILE A 256 4.03 6.66 7.08
C ILE A 256 4.03 5.40 7.95
N ILE A 257 2.93 5.22 8.69
CA ILE A 257 2.64 4.04 9.50
C ILE A 257 1.47 3.32 8.84
N LEU A 258 1.69 2.08 8.39
CA LEU A 258 0.66 1.27 7.76
C LEU A 258 -0.14 0.50 8.82
N CYS A 259 -1.47 0.53 8.72
CA CYS A 259 -2.38 -0.13 9.64
C CYS A 259 -3.31 -1.11 8.91
N GLU A 260 -3.02 -2.41 9.06
CA GLU A 260 -3.95 -3.48 8.70
C GLU A 260 -5.16 -3.47 9.65
N ARG A 261 -6.36 -3.73 9.13
CA ARG A 261 -7.62 -3.58 9.87
C ARG A 261 -8.73 -4.55 9.44
N GLY A 262 -8.37 -5.63 8.74
CA GLY A 262 -9.28 -6.63 8.21
C GLY A 262 -9.90 -6.23 6.87
N ILE A 263 -10.20 -7.25 6.06
CA ILE A 263 -10.75 -7.13 4.71
C ILE A 263 -12.15 -7.77 4.62
N ARG A 264 -12.92 -7.41 3.60
CA ARG A 264 -14.22 -8.00 3.27
C ARG A 264 -14.12 -8.99 2.12
#